data_AF-A0A658ICF2-F1
#
_entry.id   AF-A0A658ICF2-F1
#
_cell.length_a   1.000
_cell.length_b   1.000
_cell.length_c   1.000
_cell.angle_alpha   90.00
_cell.angle_beta   90.00
_cell.angle_gamma   90.00
#
_symmetry.space_group_name_H-M   'P 1'
#
loop_
_entity.id
_entity.type
_entity.pdbx_description
1 polymer ?
#
loop_
_entity_poly.entity_id
_entity_poly.type
_entity_poly.pdbx_seq_one_letter_code
_entity_poly.pdbx_strand_id
1 'polypeptide(L)'
;MSKFNHVLSINTDRAPKSIGPCSQAVAFSHYNNLSAQLPIDPDTGEMVAGDVKAQAEQCFRNIKAILGSIHHPMDDIIKVTLFLKNIADFDAVSLVYKAFFPDYVPALTIVSAAALPMDALIQVEALVSNGEGTIPGAPQAGNLIKMARNTENAPQNMFSTQTVAFSHYNNLSAQLPIVPETGKLVSGGIKE
;
A
#
# COMPACT_ATOMS: atom_id res chain seq x y z
N MET A 1 -26.66 3.04 20.20
CA MET A 1 -25.37 3.75 19.98
C MET A 1 -24.34 3.14 20.92
N SER A 2 -23.23 2.61 20.40
CA SER A 2 -22.19 1.97 21.23
C SER A 2 -21.42 3.04 22.03
N LYS A 3 -20.99 2.71 23.25
CA LYS A 3 -20.28 3.60 24.20
C LYS A 3 -18.77 3.77 23.91
N PHE A 4 -18.30 3.38 22.73
CA PHE A 4 -16.88 3.42 22.36
C PHE A 4 -16.58 4.53 21.35
N ASN A 5 -15.35 5.06 21.38
CA ASN A 5 -14.83 5.97 20.35
C ASN A 5 -14.78 5.22 19.02
N HIS A 6 -15.74 5.46 18.13
CA HIS A 6 -15.69 4.96 16.76
C HIS A 6 -14.71 5.82 15.96
N VAL A 7 -13.77 5.15 15.29
CA VAL A 7 -12.88 5.72 14.29
C VAL A 7 -13.67 6.11 13.04
N LEU A 8 -13.26 7.16 12.34
CA LEU A 8 -13.95 7.59 11.12
C LEU A 8 -13.69 6.57 10.01
N SER A 9 -14.73 5.85 9.60
CA SER A 9 -14.69 4.96 8.44
C SER A 9 -15.35 5.60 7.22
N ILE A 10 -14.77 5.38 6.04
CA ILE A 10 -15.23 5.99 4.79
C ILE A 10 -15.28 4.93 3.69
N ASN A 11 -16.34 5.00 2.87
CA ASN A 11 -16.49 4.24 1.62
C ASN A 11 -16.84 5.20 0.49
N THR A 12 -16.26 4.97 -0.69
CA THR A 12 -16.58 5.58 -1.98
C THR A 12 -17.24 4.56 -2.89
N ASP A 13 -18.13 5.03 -3.77
CA ASP A 13 -18.75 4.19 -4.80
C ASP A 13 -17.82 3.94 -6.00
N ARG A 14 -16.68 4.65 -6.07
CA ARG A 14 -15.69 4.52 -7.16
C ARG A 14 -14.60 3.46 -6.88
N ALA A 15 -14.77 2.67 -5.82
CA ALA A 15 -13.93 1.53 -5.50
C ALA A 15 -14.81 0.36 -5.05
N PRO A 16 -14.37 -0.90 -5.22
CA PRO A 16 -15.12 -2.06 -4.80
C PRO A 16 -15.49 -2.00 -3.32
N LYS A 17 -16.74 -2.31 -2.98
CA LYS A 17 -17.19 -2.48 -1.60
C LYS A 17 -17.01 -3.94 -1.20
N SER A 18 -16.60 -4.17 0.04
CA SER A 18 -16.45 -5.54 0.54
C SER A 18 -17.80 -6.24 0.63
N ILE A 19 -17.79 -7.54 0.33
CA ILE A 19 -18.92 -8.45 0.53
C ILE A 19 -19.12 -8.75 2.03
N GLY A 20 -18.07 -8.58 2.85
CA GLY A 20 -18.08 -8.82 4.30
C GLY A 20 -18.03 -7.53 5.15
N PRO A 21 -17.98 -7.64 6.49
CA PRO A 21 -18.02 -6.50 7.41
C PRO A 21 -16.68 -5.76 7.48
N CYS A 22 -16.31 -5.04 6.42
CA CYS A 22 -15.19 -4.10 6.45
C CYS A 22 -15.48 -2.81 5.69
N SER A 23 -14.79 -1.74 6.09
CA SER A 23 -14.80 -0.44 5.39
C SER A 23 -13.59 -0.35 4.46
N GLN A 24 -13.69 0.44 3.39
CA GLN A 24 -12.60 0.67 2.43
C GLN A 24 -11.43 1.38 3.10
N ALA A 25 -11.72 2.36 3.95
CA ALA A 25 -10.72 3.11 4.71
C ALA A 25 -11.19 3.38 6.15
N VAL A 26 -10.23 3.43 7.07
CA VAL A 26 -10.45 3.76 8.49
C VAL A 26 -9.32 4.65 9.00
N ALA A 27 -9.69 5.82 9.53
CA ALA A 27 -8.76 6.78 10.09
C ALA A 27 -8.75 6.75 11.63
N PHE A 28 -7.56 6.68 12.21
CA PHE A 28 -7.34 6.87 13.64
C PHE A 28 -6.01 7.60 13.84
N SER A 29 -6.08 8.84 14.31
CA SER A 29 -4.95 9.77 14.57
C SER A 29 -3.72 9.62 13.67
N HIS A 30 -3.59 10.55 12.73
CA HIS A 30 -2.47 10.77 11.83
C HIS A 30 -2.16 9.70 10.77
N TYR A 31 -2.89 8.58 10.70
CA TYR A 31 -2.78 7.64 9.57
C TYR A 31 -4.12 7.00 9.24
N ASN A 32 -4.21 6.52 7.99
CA ASN A 32 -5.38 5.81 7.48
C ASN A 32 -4.93 4.46 6.92
N ASN A 33 -5.62 3.40 7.33
CA ASN A 33 -5.40 2.06 6.81
C ASN A 33 -6.41 1.81 5.70
N LEU A 34 -5.93 1.50 4.50
CA LEU A 34 -6.77 1.04 3.42
C LEU A 34 -6.84 -0.49 3.48
N SER A 35 -8.07 -1.01 3.48
CA SER A 35 -8.29 -2.44 3.32
C SER A 35 -7.63 -2.92 2.03
N ALA A 36 -7.09 -4.14 2.03
CA ALA A 36 -6.40 -4.69 0.88
C ALA A 36 -7.35 -4.79 -0.34
N GLN A 37 -6.96 -4.13 -1.42
CA GLN A 37 -7.75 -4.02 -2.66
C GLN A 37 -7.50 -5.22 -3.56
N LEU A 38 -8.60 -5.83 -3.99
CA LEU A 38 -8.64 -6.82 -5.06
C LEU A 38 -8.72 -6.14 -6.43
N PRO A 39 -8.37 -6.84 -7.52
CA PRO A 39 -8.42 -6.33 -8.88
C PRO A 39 -9.84 -6.35 -9.45
N ILE A 40 -10.78 -5.76 -8.71
CA ILE A 40 -12.20 -5.71 -9.08
C ILE A 40 -12.48 -4.38 -9.75
N ASP A 41 -13.25 -4.41 -10.84
CA ASP A 41 -13.80 -3.24 -11.48
C ASP A 41 -15.01 -2.74 -10.65
N PRO A 42 -14.98 -1.49 -10.14
CA PRO A 42 -16.05 -0.95 -9.31
C PRO A 42 -17.39 -0.80 -10.06
N ASP A 43 -17.38 -0.67 -11.38
CA ASP A 43 -18.60 -0.47 -12.17
C ASP A 43 -19.36 -1.79 -12.37
N THR A 44 -18.63 -2.90 -12.50
CA THR A 44 -19.21 -4.23 -12.75
C THR A 44 -19.29 -5.09 -11.49
N GLY A 45 -18.44 -4.83 -10.49
CA GLY A 45 -18.28 -5.68 -9.31
C GLY A 45 -17.51 -6.97 -9.56
N GLU A 46 -16.97 -7.16 -10.77
CA GLU A 46 -16.28 -8.37 -11.20
C GLU A 46 -14.75 -8.19 -11.24
N MET A 47 -14.01 -9.30 -11.16
CA MET A 47 -12.56 -9.29 -11.33
C MET A 47 -12.19 -8.91 -12.78
N VAL A 48 -11.24 -7.99 -12.95
CA VAL A 48 -10.78 -7.63 -14.30
C VAL A 48 -10.13 -8.82 -15.00
N ALA A 49 -10.41 -8.98 -16.28
CA ALA A 49 -9.77 -9.98 -17.12
C ALA A 49 -8.31 -9.59 -17.42
N GLY A 50 -7.47 -10.59 -17.68
CA GLY A 50 -6.09 -10.39 -18.13
C GLY A 50 -5.05 -11.01 -17.21
N ASP A 51 -3.81 -10.55 -17.36
CA ASP A 51 -2.67 -11.01 -16.59
C ASP A 51 -2.51 -10.25 -15.26
N VAL A 52 -1.46 -10.58 -14.51
CA VAL A 52 -1.14 -9.95 -13.23
C VAL A 52 -0.91 -8.43 -13.34
N LYS A 53 -0.50 -7.91 -14.51
CA LYS A 53 -0.32 -6.46 -14.71
C LYS A 53 -1.67 -5.77 -14.77
N ALA A 54 -2.61 -6.30 -15.57
CA ALA A 54 -3.97 -5.77 -15.63
C ALA A 54 -4.63 -5.77 -14.24
N GLN A 55 -4.43 -6.84 -13.48
CA GLN A 55 -4.92 -6.93 -12.10
C GLN A 55 -4.23 -5.93 -11.16
N ALA A 56 -2.90 -5.82 -11.19
CA ALA A 56 -2.15 -4.86 -10.38
C ALA A 56 -2.57 -3.41 -10.67
N GLU A 57 -2.75 -3.05 -11.94
CA GLU A 57 -3.24 -1.74 -12.34
C GLU A 57 -4.61 -1.44 -11.73
N GLN A 58 -5.51 -2.42 -11.75
CA GLN A 58 -6.83 -2.25 -11.16
C GLN A 58 -6.76 -2.05 -9.64
N CYS A 59 -5.93 -2.82 -8.93
CA CYS A 59 -5.71 -2.63 -7.50
C CYS A 59 -5.27 -1.20 -7.18
N PHE A 60 -4.29 -0.66 -7.91
CA PHE A 60 -3.81 0.71 -7.70
C PHE A 60 -4.82 1.79 -8.14
N ARG A 61 -5.62 1.54 -9.20
CA ARG A 61 -6.75 2.42 -9.56
C ARG A 61 -7.78 2.50 -8.43
N ASN A 62 -8.11 1.36 -7.82
CA ASN A 62 -9.04 1.29 -6.68
C ASN A 62 -8.49 2.07 -5.47
N ILE A 63 -7.22 1.87 -5.12
CA ILE A 63 -6.54 2.65 -4.06
C ILE A 63 -6.61 4.15 -4.34
N LYS A 64 -6.26 4.58 -5.56
CA LYS A 64 -6.30 6.00 -5.97
C LYS A 64 -7.72 6.59 -5.84
N ALA A 65 -8.75 5.82 -6.19
CA ALA A 65 -10.13 6.25 -6.06
C ALA A 65 -10.56 6.42 -4.59
N ILE A 66 -10.12 5.52 -3.69
CA ILE A 66 -10.35 5.62 -2.25
C ILE A 66 -9.66 6.86 -1.69
N LEU A 67 -8.38 7.06 -2.00
CA LEU A 67 -7.63 8.25 -1.57
C LEU A 67 -8.29 9.55 -2.05
N GLY A 68 -8.72 9.60 -3.31
CA GLY A 68 -9.43 10.76 -3.85
C GLY A 68 -10.75 11.06 -3.14
N SER A 69 -11.40 10.06 -2.54
CA SER A 69 -12.64 10.26 -1.75
C SER A 69 -12.40 10.87 -0.38
N ILE A 70 -11.16 10.79 0.12
CA ILE A 70 -10.71 11.38 1.39
C ILE A 70 -9.74 12.55 1.16
N HIS A 71 -9.74 13.11 -0.06
CA HIS A 71 -8.92 14.26 -0.45
C HIS A 71 -7.40 14.06 -0.34
N HIS A 72 -6.92 12.82 -0.44
CA HIS A 72 -5.50 12.49 -0.42
C HIS A 72 -4.97 12.12 -1.83
N PRO A 73 -3.74 12.53 -2.19
CA PRO A 73 -2.99 12.00 -3.33
C PRO A 73 -2.30 10.66 -3.01
N MET A 74 -1.84 9.95 -4.05
CA MET A 74 -1.04 8.72 -3.91
C MET A 74 0.25 8.95 -3.12
N ASP A 75 0.83 10.14 -3.20
CA ASP A 75 2.09 10.51 -2.53
C ASP A 75 2.00 10.48 -1.00
N ASP A 76 0.78 10.47 -0.44
CA ASP A 76 0.58 10.33 1.00
C ASP A 76 0.66 8.86 1.48
N ILE A 77 0.75 7.89 0.56
CA ILE A 77 1.03 6.50 0.94
C ILE A 77 2.45 6.42 1.51
N ILE A 78 2.58 5.83 2.70
CA ILE A 78 3.86 5.64 3.39
C ILE A 78 4.32 4.18 3.36
N LYS A 79 3.40 3.23 3.20
CA LYS A 79 3.70 1.80 3.07
C LYS A 79 2.71 1.11 2.13
N VAL A 80 3.21 0.17 1.32
CA VAL A 80 2.45 -0.75 0.48
C VAL A 80 2.83 -2.19 0.84
N THR A 81 1.84 -3.08 0.88
CA THR A 81 2.04 -4.53 0.96
C THR A 81 1.42 -5.17 -0.29
N LEU A 82 2.24 -5.90 -1.06
CA LEU A 82 1.82 -6.68 -2.22
C LEU A 82 1.69 -8.15 -1.81
N PHE A 83 0.51 -8.72 -1.98
CA PHE A 83 0.29 -10.16 -1.87
C PHE A 83 0.18 -10.73 -3.28
N LEU A 84 1.13 -11.58 -3.67
CA LEU A 84 1.20 -12.22 -4.98
C LEU A 84 0.88 -13.70 -4.86
N LYS A 85 0.03 -14.23 -5.73
CA LYS A 85 -0.22 -15.68 -5.82
C LYS A 85 0.99 -16.44 -6.37
N ASN A 86 1.77 -15.79 -7.23
CA ASN A 86 3.05 -16.28 -7.72
C ASN A 86 4.11 -15.19 -7.59
N ILE A 87 5.17 -15.45 -6.84
CA ILE A 87 6.22 -14.46 -6.57
C ILE A 87 6.99 -14.05 -7.84
N ALA A 88 7.06 -14.93 -8.85
CA ALA A 88 7.72 -14.66 -10.12
C ALA A 88 7.04 -13.52 -10.92
N ASP A 89 5.80 -13.16 -10.59
CA ASP A 89 5.08 -12.08 -11.23
C ASP A 89 5.55 -10.68 -10.77
N PHE A 90 6.40 -10.61 -9.74
CA PHE A 90 6.85 -9.33 -9.18
C PHE A 90 7.51 -8.43 -10.23
N ASP A 91 8.32 -8.97 -11.14
CA ASP A 91 8.97 -8.18 -12.19
C ASP A 91 7.93 -7.42 -13.05
N ALA A 92 6.84 -8.09 -13.42
CA ALA A 92 5.75 -7.49 -14.18
C ALA A 92 4.97 -6.45 -13.36
N VAL A 93 4.68 -6.76 -12.10
CA VAL A 93 3.96 -5.86 -11.17
C VAL A 93 4.78 -4.60 -10.84
N SER A 94 6.11 -4.72 -10.77
CA SER A 94 7.02 -3.61 -10.44
C SER A 94 6.97 -2.48 -11.47
N LEU A 95 6.68 -2.80 -12.74
CA LEU A 95 6.50 -1.83 -13.82
C LEU A 95 5.22 -1.01 -13.61
N VAL A 96 4.14 -1.67 -13.22
CA VAL A 96 2.87 -1.01 -12.88
C VAL A 96 3.08 -0.13 -11.65
N TYR A 97 3.68 -0.66 -10.59
CA TYR A 97 3.96 0.07 -9.34
C TYR A 97 4.71 1.38 -9.60
N LYS A 98 5.77 1.36 -10.41
CA LYS A 98 6.54 2.56 -10.80
C LYS A 98 5.69 3.64 -11.47
N ALA A 99 4.68 3.26 -12.25
CA ALA A 99 3.80 4.23 -12.92
C ALA A 99 2.89 4.98 -11.93
N PHE A 100 2.60 4.39 -10.76
CA PHE A 100 1.82 5.04 -9.70
C PHE A 100 2.67 5.83 -8.69
N PHE A 101 3.99 5.62 -8.68
CA PHE A 101 4.94 6.21 -7.74
C PHE A 101 6.21 6.71 -8.47
N PRO A 102 6.10 7.74 -9.33
CA PRO A 102 7.20 8.18 -10.21
C PRO A 102 8.32 8.93 -9.48
N ASP A 103 7.99 9.73 -8.46
CA ASP A 103 8.92 10.65 -7.80
C ASP A 103 9.38 10.17 -6.41
N TYR A 104 8.54 9.39 -5.72
CA TYR A 104 8.75 8.90 -4.37
C TYR A 104 8.30 7.45 -4.26
N VAL A 105 9.03 6.62 -3.51
CA VAL A 105 8.69 5.21 -3.27
C VAL A 105 8.33 4.91 -1.81
N PRO A 106 7.10 4.42 -1.54
CA PRO A 106 6.69 3.91 -0.23
C PRO A 106 7.61 2.84 0.36
N ALA A 107 7.48 2.60 1.66
CA ALA A 107 7.97 1.35 2.23
C ALA A 107 7.23 0.17 1.57
N LEU A 108 7.93 -0.90 1.20
CA LEU A 108 7.33 -2.01 0.45
C LEU A 108 7.50 -3.33 1.21
N THR A 109 6.46 -4.14 1.16
CA THR A 109 6.50 -5.55 1.59
C THR A 109 5.88 -6.39 0.47
N ILE A 110 6.53 -7.51 0.14
CA ILE A 110 6.04 -8.45 -0.88
C ILE A 110 5.88 -9.79 -0.19
N VAL A 111 4.72 -10.42 -0.38
CA VAL A 111 4.37 -11.71 0.22
C VAL A 111 3.89 -12.64 -0.89
N SER A 112 4.49 -13.83 -0.97
CA SER A 112 3.93 -14.92 -1.76
C SER A 112 2.82 -15.60 -0.96
N ALA A 113 1.59 -15.50 -1.43
CA ALA A 113 0.41 -16.06 -0.79
C ALA A 113 -0.03 -17.36 -1.49
N ALA A 114 -0.36 -18.40 -0.72
CA ALA A 114 -0.79 -19.68 -1.28
C ALA A 114 -2.10 -19.57 -2.10
N ALA A 115 -2.98 -18.64 -1.71
CA ALA A 115 -4.21 -18.29 -2.43
C ALA A 115 -4.66 -16.88 -2.04
N LEU A 116 -5.43 -16.24 -2.91
CA LEU A 116 -6.07 -14.94 -2.67
C LEU A 116 -7.59 -15.07 -2.89
N PRO A 117 -8.41 -14.18 -2.30
CA PRO A 117 -9.85 -14.16 -2.55
C PRO A 117 -10.17 -14.06 -4.05
N MET A 118 -11.26 -14.73 -4.47
CA MET A 118 -11.70 -14.77 -5.88
C MET A 118 -10.67 -15.32 -6.87
N ASP A 119 -9.68 -16.07 -6.37
CA ASP A 119 -8.58 -16.60 -7.15
C ASP A 119 -7.71 -15.54 -7.86
N ALA A 120 -7.68 -14.31 -7.32
CA ALA A 120 -6.88 -13.23 -7.84
C ALA A 120 -5.37 -13.59 -7.88
N LEU A 121 -4.64 -12.95 -8.79
CA LEU A 121 -3.19 -13.09 -8.93
C LEU A 121 -2.44 -12.14 -7.98
N ILE A 122 -3.07 -11.03 -7.61
CA ILE A 122 -2.52 -10.01 -6.72
C ILE A 122 -3.60 -9.37 -5.84
N GLN A 123 -3.23 -8.99 -4.63
CA GLN A 123 -3.99 -8.10 -3.75
C GLN A 123 -3.04 -7.05 -3.15
N VAL A 124 -3.49 -5.81 -2.98
CA VAL A 124 -2.63 -4.69 -2.55
C VAL A 124 -3.20 -3.97 -1.34
N GLU A 125 -2.44 -3.89 -0.27
CA GLU A 125 -2.75 -3.08 0.92
C GLU A 125 -1.90 -1.80 0.94
N ALA A 126 -2.46 -0.70 1.45
CA ALA A 126 -1.75 0.57 1.60
C ALA A 126 -2.02 1.22 2.95
N LEU A 127 -0.98 1.85 3.49
CA LEU A 127 -1.03 2.70 4.67
C LEU A 127 -0.66 4.13 4.27
N VAL A 128 -1.47 5.09 4.73
CA VAL A 128 -1.43 6.48 4.30
C VAL A 128 -1.17 7.37 5.51
N SER A 129 -0.30 8.37 5.36
CA SER A 129 -0.22 9.47 6.33
C SER A 129 -1.49 10.30 6.22
N ASN A 130 -2.32 10.30 7.26
CA ASN A 130 -3.53 11.12 7.28
C ASN A 130 -3.22 12.39 8.06
N GLY A 131 -3.20 13.53 7.38
CA GLY A 131 -2.87 14.82 7.99
C GLY A 131 -4.01 15.49 8.73
N GLU A 132 -5.20 14.90 8.71
CA GLU A 132 -6.37 15.43 9.40
C GLU A 132 -6.13 15.28 10.92
N GLY A 133 -5.79 16.39 11.56
CA GLY A 133 -5.80 16.52 13.00
C GLY A 133 -7.21 16.33 13.57
N THR A 134 -7.29 16.24 14.89
CA THR A 134 -8.52 15.87 15.61
C THR A 134 -9.57 16.99 15.68
N ILE A 135 -9.32 18.16 15.08
CA ILE A 135 -10.16 19.36 15.22
C ILE A 135 -10.82 19.73 13.88
N PRO A 136 -12.15 19.62 13.76
CA PRO A 136 -12.88 20.06 12.57
C PRO A 136 -12.66 21.56 12.28
N GLY A 137 -12.22 21.91 11.08
CA GLY A 137 -12.10 23.29 10.61
C GLY A 137 -10.78 24.01 10.94
N ALA A 138 -9.82 23.33 11.56
CA ALA A 138 -8.45 23.85 11.66
C ALA A 138 -7.66 23.50 10.39
N PRO A 139 -6.76 24.37 9.88
CA PRO A 139 -5.91 24.02 8.75
C PRO A 139 -5.03 22.81 9.14
N GLN A 140 -5.26 21.68 8.50
CA GLN A 140 -4.63 20.41 8.86
C GLN A 140 -4.08 19.72 7.62
N ALA A 141 -2.90 20.19 7.24
CA ALA A 141 -1.76 19.43 6.72
C ALA A 141 -0.64 20.44 6.43
N GLY A 142 -0.26 21.23 7.44
CA GLY A 142 0.95 22.04 7.33
C GLY A 142 2.16 21.11 7.38
N ASN A 143 2.94 21.06 6.29
CA ASN A 143 4.24 20.36 6.14
C ASN A 143 4.46 19.24 7.16
N LEU A 144 3.63 18.20 7.11
CA LEU A 144 3.88 17.03 7.94
C LEU A 144 5.19 16.42 7.47
N ILE A 145 6.16 16.30 8.38
CA ILE A 145 7.48 15.78 8.05
C ILE A 145 7.33 14.29 7.80
N LYS A 146 7.15 13.93 6.53
CA LYS A 146 7.37 12.59 6.01
C LYS A 146 8.86 12.45 5.75
N MET A 147 9.54 11.67 6.58
CA MET A 147 10.98 11.42 6.44
C MET A 147 11.20 10.04 5.87
N ALA A 148 11.51 10.00 4.58
CA ALA A 148 12.03 8.81 3.90
C ALA A 148 13.55 8.78 4.09
N ARG A 149 14.09 7.66 4.59
CA ARG A 149 15.54 7.53 4.78
C ARG A 149 16.04 6.15 4.34
N ASN A 150 17.12 6.16 3.58
CA ASN A 150 17.98 5.01 3.34
C ASN A 150 19.32 5.24 4.04
N THR A 151 19.93 4.17 4.52
CA THR A 151 21.36 4.10 4.86
C THR A 151 22.08 3.22 3.86
N GLU A 152 23.34 3.52 3.64
CA GLU A 152 24.34 2.73 2.94
C GLU A 152 24.69 1.41 3.65
N ASN A 153 24.41 1.29 4.96
CA ASN A 153 24.71 0.10 5.75
C ASN A 153 23.65 -1.02 5.61
N ALA A 154 22.63 -0.81 4.78
CA ALA A 154 21.61 -1.80 4.47
C ALA A 154 21.32 -1.79 2.96
N PRO A 155 20.84 -2.91 2.39
CA PRO A 155 20.54 -2.99 0.97
C PRO A 155 19.53 -1.90 0.56
N GLN A 156 19.76 -1.29 -0.59
CA GLN A 156 18.87 -0.29 -1.17
C GLN A 156 18.06 -0.92 -2.30
N ASN A 157 16.81 -0.46 -2.46
CA ASN A 157 15.89 -0.98 -3.46
C ASN A 157 15.26 0.21 -4.20
N MET A 158 15.21 0.14 -5.53
CA MET A 158 14.67 1.23 -6.35
C MET A 158 13.14 1.40 -6.23
N PHE A 159 12.44 0.41 -5.69
CA PHE A 159 10.98 0.36 -5.53
C PHE A 159 10.53 0.69 -4.10
N SER A 160 11.46 0.88 -3.16
CA SER A 160 11.11 1.13 -1.76
C SER A 160 12.19 1.83 -0.97
N THR A 161 11.77 2.64 0.01
CA THR A 161 12.68 3.19 1.03
C THR A 161 12.79 2.24 2.22
N GLN A 162 13.95 2.18 2.90
CA GLN A 162 14.17 1.35 4.10
C GLN A 162 13.24 1.74 5.26
N THR A 163 13.10 3.04 5.50
CA THR A 163 12.20 3.59 6.51
C THR A 163 11.44 4.80 5.98
N VAL A 164 10.14 4.83 6.29
CA VAL A 164 9.30 6.01 6.12
C VAL A 164 8.70 6.34 7.48
N ALA A 165 9.17 7.43 8.07
CA ALA A 165 8.67 7.95 9.33
C ALA A 165 7.70 9.10 9.09
N PHE A 166 6.69 9.17 9.94
CA PHE A 166 5.70 10.23 9.93
C PHE A 166 5.13 10.39 11.35
N SER A 167 5.08 11.63 11.85
CA SER A 167 4.74 11.94 13.25
C SER A 167 5.59 11.10 14.22
N HIS A 168 4.98 10.31 15.11
CA HIS A 168 5.64 9.41 16.05
C HIS A 168 5.62 7.93 15.61
N TYR A 169 5.37 7.66 14.31
CA TYR A 169 5.34 6.32 13.74
C TYR A 169 6.47 6.12 12.72
N ASN A 170 6.97 4.89 12.64
CA ASN A 170 7.97 4.49 11.68
C ASN A 170 7.58 3.15 11.05
N ASN A 171 7.54 3.12 9.72
CA ASN A 171 7.36 1.90 8.95
C ASN A 171 8.69 1.43 8.40
N LEU A 172 9.04 0.19 8.70
CA LEU A 172 10.21 -0.49 8.19
C LEU A 172 9.80 -1.40 7.02
N SER A 173 10.50 -1.26 5.89
CA SER A 173 10.34 -2.17 4.76
C SER A 173 10.97 -3.52 5.07
N ALA A 174 10.37 -4.58 4.51
CA ALA A 174 11.01 -5.89 4.52
C ALA A 174 12.31 -5.80 3.73
N GLN A 175 13.37 -6.42 4.25
CA GLN A 175 14.67 -6.48 3.59
C GLN A 175 14.85 -7.86 2.97
N LEU A 176 15.31 -7.87 1.71
CA LEU A 176 15.79 -9.11 1.10
C LEU A 176 17.07 -9.55 1.81
N PRO A 177 17.37 -10.87 1.85
CA PRO A 177 18.59 -11.39 2.44
C PRO A 177 19.78 -11.10 1.52
N ILE A 178 20.16 -9.82 1.42
CA ILE A 178 21.22 -9.29 0.57
C ILE A 178 22.37 -8.82 1.45
N VAL A 179 23.60 -9.17 1.06
CA VAL A 179 24.84 -8.66 1.66
C VAL A 179 25.01 -7.19 1.25
N PRO A 180 24.92 -6.21 2.18
CA PRO A 180 24.89 -4.79 1.85
C PRO A 180 26.07 -4.33 1.00
N GLU A 181 27.27 -4.82 1.30
CA GLU A 181 28.52 -4.40 0.65
C GLU A 181 28.61 -4.87 -0.80
N THR A 182 27.92 -5.94 -1.14
CA THR A 182 28.04 -6.59 -2.46
C THR A 182 26.76 -6.53 -3.29
N GLY A 183 25.62 -6.21 -2.67
CA GLY A 183 24.31 -6.26 -3.31
C GLY A 183 23.86 -7.68 -3.70
N LYS A 184 24.59 -8.73 -3.30
CA LYS A 184 24.28 -10.13 -3.65
C LYS A 184 23.44 -10.80 -2.58
N LEU A 185 22.58 -11.73 -3.00
CA LEU A 185 21.85 -12.62 -2.09
C LEU A 185 22.83 -13.41 -1.20
N VAL A 186 22.48 -13.56 0.06
CA VAL A 186 23.20 -14.40 1.03
C VAL A 186 23.16 -15.85 0.55
N SER A 187 24.32 -16.50 0.49
CA SER A 187 24.45 -17.91 0.13
C SER A 187 23.79 -18.83 1.16
N GLY A 188 23.03 -19.84 0.72
CA GLY A 188 22.41 -20.84 1.61
C GLY A 188 20.98 -20.53 2.06
N GLY A 189 20.38 -19.43 1.57
CA GLY A 189 18.95 -19.19 1.69
C GLY A 189 18.12 -20.18 0.85
N ILE A 190 16.84 -20.31 1.18
CA ILE A 190 15.87 -20.97 0.29
C ILE A 190 15.90 -20.20 -1.03
N LYS A 191 16.13 -20.90 -2.16
CA LYS A 191 15.95 -20.29 -3.48
C LYS A 191 14.48 -19.88 -3.61
N GLU A 192 14.24 -18.61 -3.85
CA GLU A 192 12.93 -18.09 -4.30
C GLU A 192 12.44 -18.84 -5.54
#